data_AF-A0A957VKP6-F1
#
_entry.id   AF-A0A957VKP6-F1
#
_cell.length_a   1.000
_cell.length_b   1.000
_cell.length_c   1.000
_cell.angle_alpha   90.00
_cell.angle_beta   90.00
_cell.angle_gamma   90.00
#
_symmetry.space_group_name_H-M   'P 1'
#
loop_
_entity.id
_entity.type
_entity.pdbx_description
1 polymer ?
#
loop_
_entity_poly.entity_id
_entity_poly.type
_entity_poly.pdbx_seq_one_letter_code
_entity_poly.pdbx_strand_id
1 'polypeptide(L)'
;MTSAKIEKRRVNVNLIEQTPGNHALGQWVLASPMLLFLAWLWIDVFNYYSPLPRLLDYALGLIVFVGVIVLPFGLLAHRIVTSLPKLFHHAGWDAQPLAPIAPEEQYLVKYVYQDTVRAATTWERRWLRAAQGWVFLEIAAIFVGAVAMVPLFFSATEFGFGQ
;
A
#
# COMPACT_ATOMS: atom_id res chain seq x y z
N MET A 1 -23.91 -6.67 -41.65
CA MET A 1 -23.96 -6.58 -40.18
C MET A 1 -23.20 -5.34 -39.76
N THR A 2 -23.91 -4.25 -39.49
CA THR A 2 -23.33 -3.00 -38.99
C THR A 2 -22.92 -3.20 -37.54
N SER A 3 -21.62 -3.11 -37.25
CA SER A 3 -21.09 -3.12 -35.88
C SER A 3 -21.67 -1.90 -35.16
N ALA A 4 -22.72 -2.10 -34.37
CA ALA A 4 -23.27 -1.06 -33.51
C ALA A 4 -22.17 -0.70 -32.50
N LYS A 5 -21.65 0.52 -32.62
CA LYS A 5 -20.62 1.06 -31.74
C LYS A 5 -21.23 1.12 -30.33
N ILE A 6 -20.83 0.22 -29.44
CA ILE A 6 -21.27 0.25 -28.03
C ILE A 6 -20.69 1.53 -27.43
N GLU A 7 -21.46 2.61 -27.43
CA GLU A 7 -21.10 3.84 -26.76
C GLU A 7 -21.21 3.62 -25.25
N LYS A 8 -20.06 3.39 -24.60
CA LYS A 8 -19.99 3.34 -23.15
C LYS A 8 -20.40 4.70 -22.59
N ARG A 9 -21.52 4.73 -21.86
CA ARG A 9 -22.01 5.91 -21.13
C ARG A 9 -20.90 6.44 -20.24
N ARG A 10 -20.57 7.73 -20.37
CA ARG A 10 -19.59 8.38 -19.49
C ARG A 10 -20.33 8.90 -18.27
N VAL A 11 -19.84 8.57 -17.08
CA VAL A 11 -20.39 9.08 -15.82
C VAL A 11 -19.28 9.75 -15.02
N ASN A 12 -19.55 10.97 -14.56
CA ASN A 12 -18.64 11.70 -13.71
C ASN A 12 -18.64 11.10 -12.30
N VAL A 13 -17.44 10.98 -11.73
CA VAL A 13 -17.20 10.33 -10.45
C VAL A 13 -16.27 11.18 -9.62
N ASN A 14 -16.58 11.29 -8.34
CA ASN A 14 -15.66 11.81 -7.33
C ASN A 14 -14.91 10.65 -6.68
N LEU A 15 -13.60 10.79 -6.59
CA LEU A 15 -12.77 9.85 -5.85
C LEU A 15 -12.70 10.30 -4.40
N ILE A 16 -13.21 9.47 -3.50
CA ILE A 16 -13.15 9.72 -2.07
C ILE A 16 -12.08 8.82 -1.47
N GLU A 17 -11.26 9.36 -0.58
CA GLU A 17 -10.26 8.57 0.10
C GLU A 17 -10.91 7.40 0.86
N GLN A 18 -10.46 6.20 0.55
CA GLN A 18 -11.03 4.97 1.09
C GLN A 18 -10.80 4.88 2.60
N THR A 19 -11.83 4.40 3.30
CA THR A 19 -11.73 4.10 4.73
C THR A 19 -11.79 2.59 4.91
N PRO A 20 -10.65 1.91 5.11
CA PRO A 20 -10.69 0.47 5.29
C PRO A 20 -11.48 0.10 6.54
N GLY A 21 -12.33 -0.92 6.44
CA GLY A 21 -13.09 -1.45 7.58
C GLY A 21 -12.18 -2.01 8.69
N ASN A 22 -12.73 -2.23 9.89
CA ASN A 22 -12.01 -2.73 11.07
C ASN A 22 -10.72 -1.96 11.41
N HIS A 23 -10.72 -0.63 11.32
CA HIS A 23 -9.58 0.23 11.69
C HIS A 23 -8.22 -0.22 11.10
N ALA A 24 -8.21 -0.72 9.86
CA ALA A 24 -7.03 -1.24 9.16
C ALA A 24 -6.35 -2.47 9.80
N LEU A 25 -7.00 -3.18 10.73
CA LEU A 25 -6.41 -4.40 11.32
C LEU A 25 -5.95 -5.40 10.26
N GLY A 26 -6.78 -5.63 9.22
CA GLY A 26 -6.40 -6.52 8.13
C GLY A 26 -5.14 -6.07 7.38
N GLN A 27 -4.92 -4.77 7.24
CA GLN A 27 -3.73 -4.23 6.56
C GLN A 27 -2.48 -4.34 7.43
N TRP A 28 -2.61 -4.15 8.75
CA TRP A 28 -1.51 -4.40 9.68
C TRP A 28 -1.12 -5.87 9.73
N VAL A 29 -2.09 -6.78 9.70
CA VAL A 29 -1.84 -8.22 9.63
C VAL A 29 -1.11 -8.56 8.33
N LEU A 30 -1.58 -8.03 7.20
CA LEU A 30 -0.92 -8.23 5.90
C LEU A 30 0.52 -7.72 5.92
N ALA A 31 0.76 -6.49 6.40
CA ALA A 31 2.09 -5.88 6.49
C ALA A 31 3.00 -6.48 7.58
N SER A 32 2.46 -7.33 8.46
CA SER A 32 3.19 -7.83 9.63
C SER A 32 4.46 -8.63 9.30
N PRO A 33 4.54 -9.48 8.25
CA PRO A 33 5.76 -10.25 7.98
C PRO A 33 6.96 -9.34 7.72
N MET A 34 6.80 -8.35 6.83
CA MET A 34 7.86 -7.39 6.53
C MET A 34 8.17 -6.50 7.74
N LEU A 35 7.14 -6.03 8.46
CA LEU A 35 7.35 -5.18 9.65
C LEU A 35 8.06 -5.90 10.79
N LEU A 36 7.74 -7.17 11.05
CA LEU A 36 8.40 -7.98 12.07
C LEU A 36 9.86 -8.24 11.70
N PHE A 37 10.14 -8.54 10.44
CA PHE A 37 11.51 -8.69 9.95
C PHE A 37 12.33 -7.40 10.13
N LEU A 38 11.77 -6.26 9.73
CA LEU A 38 12.43 -4.96 9.91
C LEU A 38 12.57 -4.56 11.38
N ALA A 39 11.57 -4.86 12.21
CA ALA A 39 11.62 -4.61 13.65
C ALA A 39 12.73 -5.45 14.31
N TRP A 40 12.88 -6.70 13.92
CA TRP A 40 13.96 -7.57 14.42
C TRP A 40 15.34 -7.00 14.07
N LEU A 41 15.58 -6.66 12.80
CA LEU A 41 16.83 -6.02 12.37
C LEU A 41 17.09 -4.70 13.10
N TRP A 42 16.06 -3.87 13.22
CA TRP A 42 16.15 -2.59 13.90
C TRP A 42 16.53 -2.75 15.36
N ILE A 43 15.87 -3.66 16.07
CA ILE A 43 16.13 -3.91 17.48
C ILE A 43 17.57 -4.40 17.65
N ASP A 44 18.06 -5.30 16.81
CA ASP A 44 19.45 -5.78 16.87
C ASP A 44 20.45 -4.62 16.75
N VAL A 45 20.26 -3.75 15.75
CA VAL A 45 21.06 -2.54 15.57
C VAL A 45 20.94 -1.59 16.77
N PHE A 46 19.72 -1.36 17.26
CA PHE A 46 19.47 -0.45 18.36
C PHE A 46 20.18 -0.90 19.65
N ASN A 47 20.07 -2.19 20.00
CA ASN A 47 20.73 -2.72 21.19
C ASN A 47 22.24 -2.74 21.07
N TYR A 48 22.78 -2.88 19.86
CA TYR A 48 24.23 -2.85 19.67
C TYR A 48 24.83 -1.50 20.07
N TYR A 49 24.11 -0.39 19.82
CA TYR A 49 24.59 0.96 20.10
C TYR A 49 24.10 1.53 21.44
N SER A 50 23.08 0.94 22.04
CA SER A 50 22.47 1.47 23.25
C SER A 50 23.18 0.99 24.52
N PRO A 51 23.50 1.89 25.46
CA PRO A 51 24.08 1.53 26.75
C PRO A 51 23.02 1.08 27.78
N LEU A 52 21.74 0.98 27.40
CA LEU A 52 20.64 0.74 28.33
C LEU A 52 20.47 -0.74 28.69
N PRO A 53 19.78 -1.05 29.81
CA PRO A 53 19.37 -2.42 30.12
C PRO A 53 18.45 -3.00 29.04
N ARG A 54 18.70 -4.25 28.63
CA ARG A 54 18.04 -4.91 27.48
C ARG A 54 16.52 -4.74 27.39
N LEU A 55 15.78 -4.89 28.49
CA LEU A 55 14.30 -4.79 28.45
C LEU A 55 13.82 -3.36 28.14
N LEU A 56 14.45 -2.36 28.75
CA LEU A 56 14.16 -0.96 28.48
C LEU A 56 14.56 -0.60 27.04
N ASP A 57 15.65 -1.19 26.58
CA ASP A 57 16.21 -0.99 25.26
C ASP A 57 15.28 -1.51 24.16
N TYR A 58 14.73 -2.72 24.32
CA TYR A 58 13.71 -3.26 23.41
C TYR A 58 12.46 -2.37 23.34
N ALA A 59 11.95 -1.92 24.48
CA ALA A 59 10.75 -1.08 24.52
C ALA A 59 11.00 0.27 23.83
N LEU A 60 12.11 0.93 24.14
CA LEU A 60 12.45 2.24 23.58
C LEU A 60 12.81 2.14 22.11
N GLY A 61 13.57 1.11 21.72
CA GLY A 61 13.89 0.78 20.35
C GLY A 61 12.63 0.55 19.51
N LEU A 62 11.63 -0.17 20.04
CA LEU A 62 10.35 -0.36 19.34
C LEU A 62 9.55 0.94 19.20
N ILE A 63 9.53 1.80 20.21
CA ILE A 63 8.86 3.11 20.13
C ILE A 63 9.53 3.97 19.05
N VAL A 64 10.86 4.00 19.02
CA VAL A 64 11.63 4.75 18.01
C VAL A 64 11.41 4.14 16.63
N PHE A 65 11.37 2.81 16.50
CA PHE A 65 11.04 2.12 15.25
C PHE A 65 9.69 2.58 14.70
N VAL A 66 8.66 2.62 15.56
CA VAL A 66 7.33 3.06 15.14
C VAL A 66 7.34 4.53 14.69
N GLY A 67 8.02 5.41 15.46
CA GLY A 67 8.06 6.84 15.19
C GLY A 67 8.89 7.23 13.96
N VAL A 68 10.01 6.55 13.72
CA VAL A 68 11.01 6.92 12.69
C VAL A 68 10.87 6.09 11.42
N ILE A 69 10.42 4.84 11.53
CA ILE A 69 10.30 3.93 10.40
C ILE A 69 8.83 3.68 10.06
N VAL A 70 8.05 3.12 10.98
CA VAL A 70 6.68 2.66 10.65
C VAL A 70 5.80 3.82 10.19
N LEU A 71 5.68 4.89 10.98
CA LEU A 71 4.81 6.00 10.61
C LEU A 71 5.28 6.76 9.37
N PRO A 72 6.56 7.21 9.28
CA PRO A 72 6.97 8.06 8.16
C PRO A 72 6.93 7.33 6.82
N PHE A 73 7.44 6.10 6.75
CA PHE A 73 7.49 5.35 5.50
C PHE A 73 6.11 4.88 5.05
N GLY A 74 5.26 4.42 5.99
CA GLY A 74 3.87 4.08 5.67
C GLY A 74 3.10 5.30 5.14
N LEU A 75 3.18 6.44 5.81
CA LEU A 75 2.51 7.67 5.36
C LEU A 75 3.04 8.17 4.01
N LEU A 76 4.35 8.08 3.78
CA LEU A 76 4.98 8.48 2.53
C LEU A 76 4.53 7.58 1.38
N ALA A 77 4.59 6.25 1.56
CA ALA A 77 4.14 5.28 0.57
C ALA A 77 2.67 5.48 0.20
N HIS A 78 1.81 5.64 1.21
CA HIS A 78 0.40 5.96 0.99
C HIS A 78 0.24 7.26 0.18
N ARG A 79 0.97 8.31 0.54
CA ARG A 79 0.91 9.59 -0.19
C ARG A 79 1.36 9.47 -1.63
N ILE A 80 2.42 8.70 -1.91
CA ILE A 80 2.94 8.46 -3.26
C ILE A 80 1.89 7.73 -4.10
N VAL A 81 1.36 6.61 -3.61
CA VAL A 81 0.36 5.81 -4.34
C VAL A 81 -0.91 6.61 -4.58
N THR A 82 -1.43 7.29 -3.55
CA THR A 82 -2.65 8.09 -3.69
C THR A 82 -2.45 9.40 -4.46
N SER A 83 -1.22 9.84 -4.72
CA SER A 83 -0.95 10.98 -5.62
C SER A 83 -1.16 10.63 -7.10
N LEU A 84 -1.25 9.35 -7.44
CA LEU A 84 -1.42 8.83 -8.79
C LEU A 84 -2.75 8.06 -8.92
N PRO A 85 -3.91 8.73 -8.72
CA PRO A 85 -5.22 8.06 -8.74
C PRO A 85 -5.51 7.39 -10.08
N LYS A 86 -4.87 7.84 -11.18
CA LYS A 86 -4.99 7.26 -12.54
C LYS A 86 -4.34 5.90 -12.73
N LEU A 87 -3.44 5.51 -11.84
CA LEU A 87 -2.78 4.19 -11.89
C LEU A 87 -3.36 3.28 -10.80
N PHE A 88 -3.75 3.88 -9.67
CA PHE A 88 -4.15 3.17 -8.46
C PHE A 88 -5.60 3.48 -8.06
N HIS A 89 -6.52 3.41 -9.02
CA HIS A 89 -7.94 3.72 -8.81
C HIS A 89 -8.60 2.89 -7.70
N HIS A 90 -8.18 1.64 -7.55
CA HIS A 90 -8.67 0.73 -6.50
C HIS A 90 -7.80 0.74 -5.24
N ALA A 91 -6.72 1.51 -5.21
CA ALA A 91 -5.78 1.56 -4.11
C ALA A 91 -5.90 2.90 -3.38
N GLY A 92 -6.68 2.89 -2.28
CA GLY A 92 -6.86 4.07 -1.42
C GLY A 92 -7.94 5.06 -1.88
N TRP A 93 -8.66 4.75 -2.97
CA TRP A 93 -9.76 5.57 -3.48
C TRP A 93 -11.02 4.74 -3.71
N ASP A 94 -12.16 5.29 -3.28
CA ASP A 94 -13.50 4.79 -3.60
C ASP A 94 -14.15 5.73 -4.62
N ALA A 95 -14.66 5.14 -5.71
CA ALA A 95 -15.35 5.85 -6.77
C ALA A 95 -16.82 6.09 -6.39
N GLN A 96 -17.23 7.35 -6.22
CA GLN A 96 -18.63 7.74 -6.01
C GLN A 96 -19.24 8.39 -7.27
N PRO A 97 -20.15 7.68 -7.98
CA PRO A 97 -20.83 8.24 -9.14
C PRO A 97 -21.74 9.41 -8.78
N LEU A 98 -21.67 10.49 -9.56
CA LEU A 98 -22.54 11.65 -9.39
C LEU A 98 -23.95 11.44 -9.98
N ALA A 99 -24.06 10.52 -10.93
CA ALA A 99 -25.34 10.09 -11.47
C ALA A 99 -25.69 8.69 -10.92
N PRO A 100 -26.97 8.40 -10.66
CA PRO A 100 -27.39 7.06 -10.27
C PRO A 100 -27.06 6.08 -11.40
N ILE A 101 -26.41 4.97 -11.01
CA ILE A 101 -26.07 3.85 -11.89
C ILE A 101 -26.78 2.63 -11.34
N ALA A 102 -27.63 1.99 -12.14
CA ALA A 102 -28.24 0.73 -11.77
C ALA A 102 -27.14 -0.35 -11.64
N PRO A 103 -27.25 -1.32 -10.71
CA PRO A 103 -26.21 -2.34 -10.49
C PRO A 103 -25.78 -3.07 -11.78
N GLU A 104 -26.76 -3.32 -12.66
CA GLU A 104 -26.57 -3.96 -13.97
C GLU A 104 -25.81 -3.11 -15.01
N GLU A 105 -25.76 -1.79 -14.83
CA GLU A 105 -25.06 -0.86 -15.73
C GLU A 105 -23.61 -0.59 -15.31
N GLN A 106 -23.18 -1.01 -14.11
CA GLN A 106 -21.87 -0.63 -13.55
C GLN A 106 -20.68 -1.00 -14.44
N TYR A 107 -20.79 -2.11 -15.20
CA TYR A 107 -19.74 -2.58 -16.11
C TYR A 107 -19.80 -1.96 -17.52
N LEU A 108 -20.89 -1.27 -17.85
CA LEU A 108 -21.12 -0.63 -19.15
C LEU A 108 -20.73 0.85 -19.14
N VAL A 109 -20.48 1.41 -17.95
CA VAL A 109 -20.14 2.81 -17.75
C VAL A 109 -18.62 3.01 -17.77
N LYS A 110 -18.20 4.10 -18.42
CA LYS A 110 -16.83 4.62 -18.30
C LYS A 110 -16.82 5.75 -17.28
N TYR A 111 -16.12 5.54 -16.17
CA TYR A 111 -15.95 6.57 -15.15
C TYR A 111 -15.00 7.68 -15.64
N VAL A 112 -15.42 8.92 -15.43
CA VAL A 112 -14.66 10.14 -15.71
C VAL A 112 -14.41 10.84 -14.39
N TYR A 113 -13.15 10.91 -13.97
CA TYR A 113 -12.77 11.51 -12.69
C TYR A 113 -12.88 13.02 -12.78
N GLN A 114 -13.70 13.60 -11.90
CA GLN A 114 -13.92 15.04 -11.83
C GLN A 114 -13.13 15.63 -10.67
N ASP A 115 -13.39 15.15 -9.44
CA ASP A 115 -12.73 15.65 -8.24
C ASP A 115 -12.17 14.51 -7.36
N THR A 116 -11.19 14.88 -6.53
CA THR A 116 -10.58 14.03 -5.50
C THR A 116 -10.77 14.65 -4.12
N VAL A 117 -11.41 13.93 -3.21
CA VAL A 117 -11.72 14.40 -1.86
C VAL A 117 -10.96 13.54 -0.85
N ARG A 118 -10.01 14.15 -0.15
CA ARG A 118 -9.29 13.51 0.97
C ARG A 118 -10.07 13.66 2.27
N ALA A 119 -10.03 12.63 3.09
CA ALA A 119 -10.60 12.66 4.43
C ALA A 119 -9.77 13.57 5.36
N ALA A 120 -10.44 14.13 6.37
CA ALA A 120 -9.80 14.94 7.40
C ALA A 120 -8.64 14.18 8.07
N THR A 121 -7.56 14.88 8.40
CA THR A 121 -6.36 14.25 8.97
C THR A 121 -6.46 14.21 10.49
N THR A 122 -7.02 13.13 11.02
CA THR A 122 -6.96 12.77 12.45
C THR A 122 -5.80 11.81 12.73
N TRP A 123 -5.47 11.57 14.01
CA TRP A 123 -4.44 10.59 14.39
C TRP A 123 -4.78 9.19 13.89
N GLU A 124 -6.03 8.76 14.11
CA GLU A 124 -6.56 7.49 13.60
C GLU A 124 -6.37 7.40 12.08
N ARG A 125 -6.70 8.45 11.34
CA ARG A 125 -6.50 8.48 9.88
C ARG A 125 -5.05 8.36 9.48
N ARG A 126 -4.10 8.93 10.24
CA ARG A 126 -2.67 8.73 9.97
C ARG A 126 -2.28 7.27 10.19
N TRP A 127 -2.80 6.63 11.23
CA TRP A 127 -2.56 5.22 11.51
C TRP A 127 -3.07 4.31 10.37
N LEU A 128 -4.29 4.57 9.89
CA LEU A 128 -4.88 3.85 8.74
C LEU A 128 -4.06 4.01 7.47
N ARG A 129 -3.68 5.26 7.14
CA ARG A 129 -2.85 5.57 5.97
C ARG A 129 -1.50 4.88 6.06
N ALA A 130 -0.88 4.86 7.25
CA ALA A 130 0.38 4.16 7.45
C ALA A 130 0.25 2.66 7.18
N ALA A 131 -0.81 2.02 7.69
CA ALA A 131 -1.10 0.60 7.45
C ALA A 131 -1.24 0.29 5.96
N GLN A 132 -2.06 1.07 5.24
CA GLN A 132 -2.20 0.94 3.78
C GLN A 132 -0.87 1.12 3.05
N GLY A 133 -0.08 2.12 3.45
CA GLY A 133 1.22 2.39 2.87
C GLY A 133 2.21 1.23 3.04
N TRP A 134 2.20 0.55 4.18
CA TRP A 134 3.03 -0.62 4.40
C TRP A 134 2.63 -1.81 3.53
N VAL A 135 1.33 -2.02 3.30
CA VAL A 135 0.87 -3.03 2.33
C VAL A 135 1.38 -2.69 0.93
N PHE A 136 1.36 -1.41 0.53
CA PHE A 136 1.92 -1.00 -0.77
C PHE A 136 3.42 -1.26 -0.87
N LEU A 137 4.18 -0.98 0.20
CA LEU A 137 5.62 -1.24 0.26
C LEU A 137 5.92 -2.75 0.20
N GLU A 138 5.13 -3.57 0.88
CA GLU A 138 5.30 -5.02 0.86
C GLU A 138 5.06 -5.59 -0.54
N ILE A 139 3.97 -5.17 -1.19
CA ILE A 139 3.68 -5.55 -2.58
C ILE A 139 4.82 -5.12 -3.50
N ALA A 140 5.31 -3.89 -3.36
CA ALA A 140 6.44 -3.39 -4.14
C ALA A 140 7.72 -4.20 -3.89
N ALA A 141 8.02 -4.55 -2.64
CA ALA A 141 9.19 -5.36 -2.28
C ALA A 141 9.10 -6.77 -2.87
N ILE A 142 7.92 -7.41 -2.85
CA ILE A 142 7.68 -8.71 -3.49
C ILE A 142 7.92 -8.61 -5.00
N PHE A 143 7.37 -7.59 -5.67
CA PHE A 143 7.57 -7.40 -7.10
C PHE A 143 9.04 -7.17 -7.46
N VAL A 144 9.73 -6.28 -6.72
CA VAL A 144 11.16 -6.02 -6.94
C VAL A 144 11.98 -7.29 -6.72
N GLY A 145 11.69 -8.04 -5.66
CA GLY A 145 12.33 -9.32 -5.39
C GLY A 145 12.10 -10.33 -6.52
N ALA A 146 10.87 -10.48 -6.99
CA ALA A 146 10.55 -11.36 -8.11
C ALA A 146 11.30 -10.99 -9.40
N VAL A 147 11.39 -9.70 -9.72
CA VAL A 147 12.15 -9.21 -10.88
C VAL A 147 13.65 -9.44 -10.70
N ALA A 148 14.18 -9.18 -9.50
CA ALA A 148 15.60 -9.39 -9.19
C ALA A 148 16.02 -10.87 -9.22
N MET A 149 15.07 -11.79 -9.01
CA MET A 149 15.31 -13.24 -9.16
C MET A 149 15.51 -13.66 -10.61
N VAL A 150 15.06 -12.88 -11.61
CA VAL A 150 15.20 -13.24 -13.03
C VAL A 150 16.68 -13.34 -13.45
N PRO A 151 17.54 -12.33 -13.23
CA PRO A 151 18.98 -12.47 -13.49
C PRO A 151 19.64 -13.59 -12.68
N LEU A 152 19.24 -13.79 -11.42
CA LEU A 152 19.79 -14.85 -10.56
C LEU A 152 19.46 -16.24 -11.10
N PHE A 153 18.24 -16.43 -11.63
CA PHE A 153 17.83 -17.66 -12.28
C PHE A 153 18.68 -17.94 -13.52
N PHE A 154 18.83 -16.96 -14.43
CA PHE A 154 19.70 -17.11 -15.61
C PHE A 154 21.15 -17.39 -15.21
N SER A 155 21.66 -16.69 -14.20
CA SER A 155 23.00 -16.97 -13.66
C SER A 155 23.12 -18.41 -13.13
N ALA A 156 22.12 -18.92 -12.40
CA ALA A 156 22.18 -20.27 -11.86
C ALA A 156 22.11 -21.35 -12.96
N THR A 157 21.33 -21.11 -14.02
CA THR A 157 21.19 -22.04 -15.15
C THR A 157 22.36 -22.00 -16.13
N GLU A 158 22.96 -20.83 -16.36
CA GLU A 158 24.05 -20.65 -17.33
C GLU A 158 25.44 -20.92 -16.73
N PHE A 159 25.65 -20.68 -15.43
CA PHE A 159 26.94 -20.93 -14.75
C PHE A 159 27.07 -22.34 -14.13
N GLY A 160 26.20 -23.29 -14.48
CA GLY A 160 26.47 -24.72 -14.25
C GLY A 160 26.25 -25.24 -12.83
N PHE A 161 25.33 -24.68 -12.04
CA PHE A 161 24.87 -25.34 -10.81
C PHE A 161 23.90 -26.52 -11.05
N GLY A 162 23.63 -26.84 -12.33
CA GLY A 162 22.75 -27.93 -12.77
C GLY A 162 23.45 -29.05 -13.53
N GLN A 163 24.76 -29.22 -13.38
CA GLN A 163 25.48 -30.45 -13.75
C GLN A 163 25.91 -31.22 -12.50
#